data_AF-A0A967BLA2-F1
#
_entry.id   AF-A0A967BLA2-F1
#
_cell.length_a   1.000
_cell.length_b   1.000
_cell.length_c   1.000
_cell.angle_alpha   90.00
_cell.angle_beta   90.00
_cell.angle_gamma   90.00
#
_symmetry.space_group_name_H-M   'P 1'
#
loop_
_entity.id
_entity.type
_entity.pdbx_description
1 polymer ?
#
loop_
_entity_poly.entity_id
_entity_poly.type
_entity_poly.pdbx_seq_one_letter_code
_entity_poly.pdbx_strand_id
1 'polypeptide(L)' 'MNSIGRRLKNLRNAQGLSQEFMAKSMGVSLKVYQKYEDGITPISLDAVSLLAMKHSLNINWFLLGIGPMVNDYTKKWE' A
#
# COMPACT_ATOMS: atom_id res chain seq x y z
N MET A 1 -13.67 6.29 9.63
CA MET A 1 -12.82 6.64 8.46
C MET A 1 -11.86 5.50 8.18
N ASN A 2 -11.78 5.02 6.94
CA ASN A 2 -10.75 4.05 6.55
C ASN A 2 -9.41 4.78 6.41
N SER A 3 -8.52 4.61 7.38
CA SER A 3 -7.18 5.22 7.39
C SER A 3 -6.26 4.59 6.33
N ILE A 4 -5.19 5.31 5.97
CA ILE A 4 -4.14 4.80 5.06
C ILE A 4 -3.59 3.46 5.55
N GLY A 5 -3.38 3.30 6.86
CA GLY A 5 -2.93 2.04 7.47
C GLY A 5 -3.84 0.85 7.17
N ARG A 6 -5.17 1.04 7.23
CA ARG A 6 -6.13 -0.01 6.88
C ARG A 6 -6.03 -0.41 5.40
N ARG A 7 -5.83 0.55 4.49
CA ARG A 7 -5.65 0.26 3.06
C ARG A 7 -4.31 -0.42 2.77
N LEU A 8 -3.26 -0.06 3.49
CA LEU A 8 -1.98 -0.79 3.44
C LEU A 8 -2.15 -2.26 3.86
N LYS A 9 -2.88 -2.49 4.96
CA LYS A 9 -3.20 -3.85 5.42
C LYS A 9 -4.02 -4.65 4.41
N ASN A 10 -5.01 -3.99 3.78
CA ASN A 10 -5.82 -4.62 2.73
C ASN A 10 -4.98 -5.01 1.51
N LEU A 11 -4.09 -4.12 1.05
CA LEU A 11 -3.17 -4.41 -0.06
C LEU A 11 -2.30 -5.64 0.27
N ARG A 12 -1.67 -5.64 1.46
CA ARG A 12 -0.82 -6.76 1.89
C ARG A 12 -1.59 -8.08 1.96
N ASN A 13 -2.78 -8.07 2.56
CA ASN A 13 -3.62 -9.26 2.68
C ASN A 13 -4.09 -9.77 1.30
N ALA A 14 -4.45 -8.88 0.38
CA ALA A 14 -4.87 -9.24 -0.97
C ALA A 14 -3.74 -9.95 -1.76
N GLN A 15 -2.49 -9.72 -1.39
CA GLN A 15 -1.32 -10.35 -1.99
C GLN A 15 -0.81 -11.56 -1.20
N GLY A 16 -1.48 -11.93 -0.10
CA GLY A 16 -1.06 -13.07 0.74
C GLY A 16 0.29 -12.86 1.44
N LEU A 17 0.74 -11.62 1.63
CA LEU A 17 2.06 -11.32 2.19
C LEU A 17 2.03 -11.19 3.72
N SER A 18 3.10 -11.61 4.40
CA SER A 18 3.30 -11.32 5.82
C SER A 18 3.73 -9.86 6.04
N GLN A 19 3.57 -9.34 7.26
CA GLN A 19 4.02 -7.99 7.61
C GLN A 19 5.54 -7.85 7.46
N GLU A 20 6.30 -8.90 7.79
CA GLU A 20 7.76 -8.97 7.66
C GLU A 20 8.19 -8.86 6.20
N PHE A 21 7.54 -9.62 5.31
CA PHE A 21 7.86 -9.60 3.89
C PHE A 21 7.57 -8.22 3.28
N MET A 22 6.42 -7.63 3.64
CA MET A 22 6.05 -6.30 3.16
C MET A 22 6.97 -5.20 3.71
N ALA A 23 7.37 -5.28 4.98
CA ALA A 23 8.35 -4.36 5.55
C ALA A 23 9.68 -4.42 4.79
N LYS A 24 10.17 -5.64 4.51
CA LYS A 24 11.40 -5.86 3.72
C LYS A 24 11.27 -5.33 2.30
N SER A 25 10.12 -5.52 1.63
CA SER A 25 9.90 -5.00 0.28
C SER A 25 9.88 -3.47 0.23
N MET A 26 9.47 -2.83 1.32
CA MET A 26 9.45 -1.38 1.49
C MET A 26 10.77 -0.80 2.04
N GLY A 27 11.74 -1.64 2.41
CA GLY A 27 13.01 -1.18 2.99
C GLY A 27 12.89 -0.57 4.39
N VAL A 28 11.86 -0.96 5.16
CA VAL A 28 11.63 -0.48 6.53
C VAL A 28 11.68 -1.63 7.54
N SER A 29 11.86 -1.31 8.82
CA SER A 29 11.76 -2.33 9.88
C SER A 29 10.31 -2.81 10.06
N LEU A 30 10.13 -4.06 10.52
CA LEU A 30 8.82 -4.62 10.85
C LEU A 30 8.02 -3.71 11.80
N LYS A 31 8.69 -3.16 12.82
CA LYS A 31 8.09 -2.25 13.80
C LYS A 31 7.54 -0.97 13.16
N VAL A 32 8.26 -0.41 12.18
CA VAL A 32 7.80 0.76 11.43
C VAL A 32 6.59 0.39 10.57
N TYR A 33 6.63 -0.75 9.88
CA TYR A 33 5.52 -1.24 9.08
C TYR A 33 4.24 -1.47 9.89
N GLN A 34 4.35 -2.09 11.08
CA GLN A 34 3.22 -2.30 11.99
C GLN A 34 2.57 -0.96 12.40
N LYS A 35 3.39 0.04 12.75
CA LYS A 35 2.90 1.39 13.04
C LYS A 35 2.21 2.06 11.85
N TYR A 36 2.58 1.73 10.61
CA TYR A 36 1.85 2.18 9.43
C TYR A 36 0.47 1.55 9.35
N GLU A 37 0.35 0.21 9.48
CA GLU A 37 -0.95 -0.47 9.44
C GLU A 37 -1.89 -0.01 10.57
N ASP A 38 -1.34 0.23 11.76
CA ASP A 38 -2.08 0.72 12.92
C ASP A 38 -2.42 2.23 12.83
N GLY A 39 -1.87 2.94 11.85
CA GLY A 39 -2.08 4.38 11.66
C GLY A 39 -1.39 5.26 12.72
N ILE A 40 -0.46 4.70 13.50
CA ILE A 40 0.31 5.41 14.52
C ILE A 40 1.35 6.33 13.88
N THR A 41 1.95 5.90 12.77
CA THR A 41 2.96 6.67 12.04
C THR A 41 2.48 6.94 10.63
N PRO A 42 2.56 8.19 10.14
CA PRO A 42 2.24 8.48 8.74
C PRO A 42 3.25 7.80 7.81
N ILE A 43 2.75 7.29 6.69
CA ILE A 43 3.59 6.77 5.61
C ILE A 43 4.13 7.93 4.77
N SER A 44 5.40 7.88 4.38
CA SER A 44 6.00 8.91 3.53
C SER A 44 5.56 8.78 2.07
N LEU A 45 5.62 9.88 1.31
CA LEU A 45 5.34 9.88 -0.13
C LEU A 45 6.29 8.95 -0.90
N ASP A 46 7.55 8.84 -0.48
CA ASP A 46 8.52 7.93 -1.11
C ASP A 46 8.10 6.46 -0.94
N ALA A 47 7.64 6.08 0.26
CA ALA A 47 7.14 4.74 0.51
C ALA A 47 5.86 4.45 -0.28
N VAL A 48 4.96 5.44 -0.43
CA VAL A 48 3.76 5.32 -1.29
C VAL A 48 4.14 5.15 -2.76
N SER A 49 5.13 5.90 -3.23
CA SER A 49 5.64 5.80 -4.62
C SER A 49 6.23 4.42 -4.88
N LEU A 50 6.99 3.88 -3.94
CA LEU A 50 7.54 2.52 -4.04
C LEU A 50 6.43 1.46 -4.09
N LEU A 51 5.37 1.63 -3.28
CA LEU A 51 4.21 0.75 -3.31
C LEU A 51 3.47 0.81 -4.66
N ALA A 52 3.27 2.00 -5.21
CA ALA A 52 2.68 2.22 -6.53
C ALA A 52 3.45 1.46 -7.62
N MET A 53 4.79 1.58 -7.62
CA MET A 53 5.64 0.91 -8.61
C MET A 53 5.66 -0.61 -8.46
N LYS A 54 5.77 -1.14 -7.24
CA LYS A 54 5.93 -2.58 -7.00
C LYS A 54 4.64 -3.38 -7.08
N HIS A 55 3.51 -2.77 -6.77
CA HIS A 55 2.23 -3.47 -6.57
C HIS A 55 1.13 -2.97 -7.52
N SER A 56 1.48 -2.17 -8.53
CA SER A 56 0.52 -1.50 -9.44
C SER A 56 -0.61 -0.78 -8.69
N LEU A 57 -0.29 -0.28 -7.49
CA LEU A 57 -1.26 0.29 -6.55
C LEU A 57 -1.85 1.59 -7.12
N ASN A 58 -3.18 1.70 -7.06
CA ASN A 58 -3.88 2.94 -7.37
C ASN A 58 -3.72 3.93 -6.22
N ILE A 59 -3.03 5.04 -6.47
CA ILE A 59 -2.75 6.08 -5.48
C ILE A 59 -4.06 6.76 -5.00
N ASN A 60 -5.06 6.94 -5.87
CA ASN A 60 -6.36 7.52 -5.48
C ASN A 60 -7.09 6.62 -4.50
N TRP A 61 -7.05 5.31 -4.73
CA TRP A 61 -7.60 4.36 -3.78
C TRP A 61 -6.82 4.39 -2.47
N PHE A 62 -5.48 4.38 -2.54
CA PHE A 62 -4.64 4.33 -1.34
C PHE A 62 -4.75 5.59 -0.46
N LEU A 63 -4.83 6.78 -1.05
CA LEU A 63 -4.89 8.04 -0.31
C LEU A 63 -6.33 8.43 0.04
N LEU A 64 -7.25 8.33 -0.91
CA LEU A 64 -8.60 8.88 -0.80
C LEU A 64 -9.67 7.80 -0.62
N GLY A 65 -9.36 6.52 -0.88
CA GLY A 65 -10.35 5.45 -0.90
C GLY A 65 -11.24 5.45 -2.15
N ILE A 66 -10.81 6.12 -3.21
CA ILE A 66 -11.59 6.29 -4.45
C ILE A 66 -11.04 5.38 -5.56
N GLY A 67 -11.93 4.61 -6.20
CA GLY A 67 -11.58 3.73 -7.32
C GLY A 67 -11.09 2.33 -6.90
N PRO A 68 -10.55 1.54 -7.84
CA PRO A 68 -10.05 0.19 -7.56
C PRO A 68 -8.70 0.20 -6.83
N MET A 69 -8.37 -0.88 -6.09
CA MET A 69 -7.11 -1.01 -5.34
C MET A 69 -5.87 -1.02 -6.23
N VAL A 70 -5.92 -1.77 -7.32
CA VAL A 70 -4.82 -1.93 -8.28
C VAL A 70 -5.27 -1.30 -9.59
N ASN A 71 -4.38 -0.58 -10.24
CA ASN A 71 -4.63 -0.06 -11.58
C ASN A 71 -4.56 -1.23 -12.56
N ASP A 72 -5.67 -1.50 -13.23
CA ASP A 72 -5.69 -2.43 -14.35
C ASP A 72 -5.22 -1.70 -15.62
N TYR A 73 -3.90 -1.59 -15.78
CA TYR A 73 -3.29 -0.99 -16.97
C TYR A 73 -3.38 -1.89 -18.21
N THR A 74 -3.99 -3.08 -18.13
CA THR A 74 -4.15 -3.95 -19.30
C THR A 74 -5.16 -3.42 -20.32
N LYS A 75 -5.98 -2.43 -19.92
CA LYS A 75 -6.76 -1.61 -20.85
C LYS A 75 -6.01 -0.34 -21.22
N LYS A 76 -5.00 -0.45 -22.08
CA LYS A 76 -4.44 0.73 -22.78
C LYS A 76 -4.46 0.47 -24.29
N TRP A 77 -5.38 1.19 -24.93
CA TRP A 77 -5.62 1.40 -26.37
C TRP A 77 -6.25 0.24 -27.16
N GLU A 78 -7.59 0.15 -27.11
CA GLU A 78 -8.38 -0.13 -28.33
C GLU A 78 -8.61 1.19 -29.08
#